data_AF-A0A974WF39-F1
#
_entry.id   AF-A0A974WF39-F1
#
_cell.length_a   1.000
_cell.length_b   1.000
_cell.length_c   1.000
_cell.angle_alpha   90.00
_cell.angle_beta   90.00
_cell.angle_gamma   90.00
#
_symmetry.space_group_name_H-M   'P 1'
#
loop_
_entity.id
_entity.type
_entity.pdbx_description
1 polymer ?
#
loop_
_entity_poly.entity_id
_entity_poly.type
_entity_poly.pdbx_seq_one_letter_code
_entity_poly.pdbx_strand_id
1 'polypeptide(L)'
;MNIEHRTLSIEQLPLRPMKWLCHILLLATMGFLAFVSCSEEEIQAEGIEPFVTVKFINQDSVKELDTAIAQINADIKVIDDRIAEIDAAENRSELRDEKDSLNDVKSSLNKQKTRLSSIRSRINSGKIILSSLSGTGGIDQILSADSATQHQFPINSNSTSVRFFTVINGRLDTLDFTYNLSNEFIENQLRAIASNLEVNYFTFDSVKLVCGDSTCISNEAELTAYF
;
A
#
# COMPACT_ATOMS: atom_id res chain seq x y z
N MET A 1 -38.04 34.40 90.84
CA MET A 1 -36.63 34.41 90.44
C MET A 1 -36.61 34.31 88.93
N ASN A 2 -36.30 35.42 88.25
CA ASN A 2 -36.35 35.57 86.79
C ASN A 2 -35.13 34.90 86.14
N ILE A 3 -35.35 34.08 85.12
CA ILE A 3 -34.34 33.75 84.11
C ILE A 3 -35.00 33.91 82.75
N GLU A 4 -34.60 34.96 82.03
CA GLU A 4 -34.97 35.20 80.63
C GLU A 4 -34.13 34.31 79.72
N HIS A 5 -34.79 33.51 78.88
CA HIS A 5 -34.19 32.93 77.68
C HIS A 5 -34.79 33.63 76.46
N ARG A 6 -33.98 34.48 75.79
CA ARG A 6 -34.28 35.01 74.46
C ARG A 6 -34.07 33.92 73.42
N THR A 7 -35.15 33.41 72.84
CA THR A 7 -35.15 32.62 71.61
C THR A 7 -35.18 33.56 70.40
N LEU A 8 -34.13 33.48 69.58
CA LEU A 8 -34.08 34.12 68.26
C LEU A 8 -35.15 33.46 67.37
N SER A 9 -36.14 34.25 66.96
CA SER A 9 -37.15 33.85 65.99
C SER A 9 -36.51 33.80 64.60
N ILE A 10 -36.40 32.60 64.04
CA ILE A 10 -36.09 32.41 62.62
C ILE A 10 -37.35 32.76 61.85
N GLU A 11 -37.32 33.91 61.18
CA GLU A 11 -38.36 34.35 60.25
C GLU A 11 -38.62 33.25 59.21
N GLN A 12 -39.89 32.83 59.15
CA GLN A 12 -40.39 31.90 58.16
C GLN A 12 -40.38 32.57 56.79
N LEU A 13 -39.31 32.36 56.03
CA LEU A 13 -39.27 32.65 54.60
C LEU A 13 -40.42 31.87 53.91
N PRO A 14 -41.26 32.54 53.10
CA PRO A 14 -42.42 31.92 52.50
C PRO A 14 -41.98 30.81 51.53
N LEU A 15 -42.29 29.56 51.85
CA LEU A 15 -42.02 28.33 51.06
C LEU A 15 -42.76 28.26 49.71
N ARG A 16 -43.43 29.32 49.27
CA ARG A 16 -44.25 29.31 48.05
C ARG A 16 -43.50 29.41 46.71
N PRO A 17 -42.40 30.17 46.53
CA PRO A 17 -41.71 30.24 45.23
C PRO A 17 -40.88 28.98 44.95
N MET A 18 -40.56 28.19 45.98
CA MET A 18 -39.66 27.03 45.87
C MET A 18 -40.29 25.84 45.12
N LYS A 19 -41.61 25.62 45.26
CA LYS A 19 -42.31 24.54 44.53
C LYS A 19 -42.35 24.79 43.02
N TRP A 20 -42.54 26.04 42.61
CA TRP A 20 -42.61 26.42 41.20
C TRP A 20 -41.23 26.30 40.53
N LEU A 21 -40.16 26.72 41.23
CA LEU A 21 -38.78 26.52 40.80
C LEU A 21 -38.42 25.04 40.64
N CYS A 22 -38.84 24.16 41.56
CA CYS A 22 -38.58 22.71 41.43
C CYS A 22 -39.27 22.09 40.20
N HIS A 23 -40.49 22.53 39.84
CA HIS A 23 -41.20 22.00 38.67
C HIS A 23 -40.58 22.49 37.36
N ILE A 24 -40.15 23.75 37.30
CA ILE A 24 -39.41 24.28 36.14
C ILE A 24 -38.08 23.56 35.96
N LEU A 25 -37.35 23.33 37.05
CA LEU A 25 -36.07 22.61 37.00
C LEU A 25 -36.25 21.16 36.52
N LEU A 26 -37.30 20.47 36.99
CA LEU A 26 -37.61 19.10 36.58
C LEU A 26 -38.01 19.00 35.10
N LEU A 27 -38.82 19.95 34.62
CA LEU A 27 -39.18 20.03 33.20
C LEU A 27 -37.96 20.35 32.32
N ALA A 28 -37.08 21.23 32.78
CA ALA A 28 -35.84 21.55 32.08
C ALA A 28 -34.88 20.34 32.03
N THR A 29 -34.74 19.59 33.13
CA THR A 29 -33.88 18.40 33.15
C THR A 29 -34.47 17.24 32.36
N MET A 30 -35.78 17.00 32.40
CA MET A 30 -36.42 15.99 31.55
C MET A 30 -36.35 16.37 30.06
N GLY A 31 -36.50 17.67 29.73
CA GLY A 31 -36.28 18.16 28.37
C GLY A 31 -34.84 17.94 27.90
N PHE A 32 -33.85 18.26 28.74
CA PHE A 32 -32.44 18.06 28.41
C PHE A 32 -32.09 16.56 28.24
N LEU A 33 -32.63 15.68 29.10
CA LEU A 33 -32.42 14.24 28.97
C LEU A 33 -33.04 13.66 27.69
N ALA A 34 -34.21 14.15 27.27
CA ALA A 34 -34.83 13.76 26.00
C ALA A 34 -34.04 14.27 24.78
N PHE A 35 -33.40 15.44 24.88
CA PHE A 35 -32.50 15.94 23.83
C PHE A 35 -31.19 15.15 23.75
N VAL A 36 -30.62 14.73 24.89
CA VAL A 36 -29.39 13.91 24.91
C VAL A 36 -29.68 12.45 24.52
N SER A 37 -30.87 11.91 24.80
CA SER A 37 -31.22 10.54 24.41
C SER A 37 -31.55 10.38 22.93
N CYS A 38 -31.75 11.48 22.20
CA CYS A 38 -32.06 11.48 20.76
C CYS A 38 -30.88 11.86 19.87
N SER A 39 -29.67 12.05 20.40
CA SER A 39 -28.48 11.99 19.55
C SER A 39 -28.16 10.51 19.30
N GLU A 40 -28.98 9.85 18.48
CA GLU A 40 -28.49 8.68 17.75
C GLU A 40 -27.36 9.21 16.88
N GLU A 41 -26.14 9.07 17.35
CA GLU A 41 -24.96 9.14 16.51
C GLU A 41 -25.17 8.05 15.47
N GLU A 42 -25.71 8.42 14.31
CA GLU A 42 -25.77 7.53 13.16
C GLU A 42 -24.34 7.06 12.96
N ILE A 43 -24.11 5.78 13.24
CA ILE A 43 -22.82 5.14 12.98
C ILE A 43 -22.61 5.32 11.48
N GLN A 44 -21.75 6.27 11.11
CA GLN A 44 -21.33 6.42 9.73
C GLN A 44 -20.57 5.15 9.41
N ALA A 45 -21.26 4.23 8.73
CA ALA A 45 -20.67 3.07 8.12
C ALA A 45 -19.87 3.53 6.90
N GLU A 46 -18.80 4.29 7.12
CA GLU A 46 -17.70 4.40 6.17
C GLU A 46 -16.98 3.04 6.18
N GLY A 47 -17.57 2.09 5.45
CA GLY A 47 -16.98 0.76 5.28
C GLY A 47 -15.66 0.91 4.54
N ILE A 48 -14.55 0.61 5.21
CA ILE A 48 -13.25 0.50 4.54
C ILE A 48 -13.32 -0.74 3.65
N GLU A 49 -13.31 -0.53 2.33
CA GLU A 49 -13.29 -1.64 1.38
C GLU A 49 -11.96 -2.41 1.47
N PRO A 50 -11.99 -3.75 1.40
CA PRO A 50 -10.78 -4.54 1.32
C PRO A 50 -10.05 -4.21 0.01
N PHE A 51 -8.72 -4.28 0.02
CA PHE A 51 -7.90 -4.10 -1.19
C PHE A 51 -6.73 -5.07 -1.16
N VAL A 52 -6.15 -5.37 -2.32
CA VAL A 52 -4.87 -6.10 -2.44
C VAL A 52 -3.81 -5.18 -2.99
N THR A 53 -2.59 -5.32 -2.50
CA THR A 53 -1.46 -4.56 -3.04
C THR A 53 -0.79 -5.34 -4.15
N VAL A 54 -0.76 -4.78 -5.37
CA VAL A 54 -0.18 -5.40 -6.56
C VAL A 54 1.08 -4.66 -7.01
N LYS A 55 2.14 -5.41 -7.25
CA LYS A 55 3.43 -4.97 -7.80
C LYS A 55 3.62 -5.60 -9.18
N PHE A 56 4.03 -4.80 -10.17
CA PHE A 56 4.26 -5.28 -11.54
C PHE A 56 5.75 -5.30 -11.87
N ILE A 57 6.26 -6.39 -12.45
CA ILE A 57 7.66 -6.52 -12.85
C ILE A 57 7.73 -6.98 -14.31
N ASN A 58 8.37 -6.21 -15.18
CA ASN A 58 8.61 -6.61 -16.56
C ASN A 58 9.76 -7.63 -16.61
N GLN A 59 9.43 -8.92 -16.61
CA GLN A 59 10.41 -9.99 -16.41
C GLN A 59 11.32 -10.17 -17.63
N ASP A 60 10.79 -9.96 -18.83
CA ASP A 60 11.53 -10.04 -20.08
C ASP A 60 12.63 -8.97 -20.15
N SER A 61 12.29 -7.71 -19.83
CA SER A 61 13.27 -6.62 -19.76
C SER A 61 14.36 -6.90 -18.73
N VAL A 62 14.00 -7.49 -17.57
CA VAL A 62 14.99 -7.87 -16.54
C VAL A 62 15.95 -8.93 -17.10
N LYS A 63 15.45 -9.93 -17.83
CA LYS A 63 16.26 -10.99 -18.44
C LYS A 63 17.18 -10.48 -19.54
N GLU A 64 16.71 -9.56 -20.38
CA GLU A 64 17.54 -8.89 -21.39
C GLU A 64 18.66 -8.08 -20.74
N LEU A 65 18.35 -7.32 -19.69
CA LEU A 65 19.33 -6.55 -18.92
C LEU A 65 20.36 -7.46 -18.25
N ASP A 66 19.95 -8.59 -17.69
CA ASP A 66 20.85 -9.58 -17.10
C ASP A 66 21.79 -10.18 -18.14
N THR A 67 21.29 -10.47 -19.34
CA THR A 67 22.10 -10.96 -20.46
C THR A 67 23.13 -9.91 -20.89
N ALA A 68 22.73 -8.65 -21.05
CA ALA A 68 23.63 -7.55 -21.42
C ALA A 68 24.71 -7.30 -20.35
N ILE A 69 24.34 -7.34 -19.07
CA ILE A 69 25.29 -7.19 -17.95
C ILE A 69 26.28 -8.37 -17.93
N ALA A 70 25.82 -9.60 -18.17
CA ALA A 70 26.68 -10.77 -18.25
C ALA A 70 27.70 -10.67 -19.39
N GLN A 71 27.28 -10.19 -20.57
CA GLN A 71 28.18 -9.93 -21.69
C GLN A 71 29.24 -8.88 -21.34
N ILE A 72 28.85 -7.74 -20.75
CA ILE A 72 29.80 -6.71 -20.32
C ILE A 72 30.83 -7.28 -19.32
N ASN A 73 30.40 -8.16 -18.40
CA ASN A 73 31.34 -8.82 -17.48
C ASN A 73 32.33 -9.73 -18.20
N ALA A 74 31.88 -10.45 -19.22
CA ALA A 74 32.76 -11.28 -20.05
C ALA A 74 33.79 -10.42 -20.82
N ASP A 75 33.35 -9.30 -21.39
CA ASP A 75 34.22 -8.38 -22.12
C ASP A 75 35.26 -7.73 -21.18
N ILE A 76 34.84 -7.30 -19.99
CA ILE A 76 35.75 -6.78 -18.95
C ILE A 76 36.79 -7.84 -18.57
N LYS A 77 36.40 -9.11 -18.46
CA LYS A 77 37.32 -10.19 -18.14
C LYS A 77 38.38 -10.37 -19.24
N VAL A 78 37.99 -10.34 -20.51
CA VAL A 78 38.94 -10.41 -21.64
C VAL A 78 39.94 -9.25 -21.58
N ILE A 79 39.47 -8.04 -21.26
CA ILE A 79 40.34 -6.87 -21.08
C ILE A 79 41.30 -7.07 -19.90
N ASP A 80 40.81 -7.59 -18.77
CA ASP A 80 41.63 -7.85 -17.58
C ASP A 80 42.72 -8.89 -17.85
N ASP A 81 42.37 -9.98 -18.55
CA ASP A 81 43.32 -11.01 -18.97
C ASP A 81 44.39 -10.39 -19.89
N ARG A 82 44.00 -9.55 -20.86
CA ARG A 82 44.95 -8.85 -21.76
C ARG A 82 45.86 -7.86 -21.02
N ILE A 83 45.33 -7.11 -20.05
CA ILE A 83 46.14 -6.20 -19.24
C ILE A 83 47.17 -7.00 -18.42
N ALA A 84 46.79 -8.16 -17.87
CA ALA A 84 47.70 -9.02 -17.13
C ALA A 84 48.82 -9.59 -18.03
N GLU A 85 48.52 -9.95 -19.28
CA GLU A 85 49.53 -10.34 -20.28
C GLU A 85 50.52 -9.21 -20.56
N ILE A 86 50.04 -7.98 -20.75
CA ILE A 86 50.90 -6.81 -20.97
C ILE A 86 51.82 -6.58 -19.75
N ASP A 87 51.29 -6.74 -18.54
CA ASP A 87 52.07 -6.55 -17.30
C ASP A 87 53.18 -7.59 -17.11
N ALA A 88 53.00 -8.79 -17.66
CA ALA A 88 53.98 -9.87 -17.64
C ALA A 88 55.00 -9.81 -18.81
N ALA A 89 54.75 -9.02 -19.85
CA ALA A 89 55.58 -8.96 -21.05
C ALA A 89 56.93 -8.25 -20.81
N GLU A 90 58.00 -8.77 -21.43
CA GLU A 90 59.34 -8.15 -21.35
C GLU A 90 59.36 -6.74 -21.97
N ASN A 91 58.56 -6.51 -23.02
CA ASN A 91 58.47 -5.24 -23.73
C ASN A 91 57.28 -4.36 -23.26
N ARG A 92 56.81 -4.52 -22.01
CA ARG A 92 55.66 -3.78 -21.45
C ARG A 92 55.72 -2.24 -21.62
N SER A 93 56.91 -1.64 -21.73
CA SER A 93 57.05 -0.20 -21.97
C SER A 93 56.51 0.23 -23.34
N GLU A 94 56.63 -0.63 -24.35
CA GLU A 94 56.14 -0.40 -25.71
C GLU A 94 54.61 -0.59 -25.78
N LEU A 95 54.04 -1.41 -24.88
CA LEU A 95 52.61 -1.72 -24.80
C LEU A 95 51.83 -0.79 -23.87
N ARG A 96 52.46 0.29 -23.37
CA ARG A 96 51.84 1.21 -22.40
C ARG A 96 50.57 1.86 -22.95
N ASP A 97 50.61 2.35 -24.19
CA ASP A 97 49.48 3.06 -24.80
C ASP A 97 48.29 2.10 -25.04
N GLU A 98 48.57 0.83 -25.39
CA GLU A 98 47.54 -0.22 -25.49
C GLU A 98 46.89 -0.47 -24.13
N LYS A 99 47.69 -0.61 -23.06
CA LYS A 99 47.18 -0.79 -21.70
C LYS A 99 46.32 0.39 -21.24
N ASP A 100 46.75 1.62 -21.51
CA ASP A 100 45.99 2.82 -21.16
C ASP A 100 44.65 2.86 -21.91
N SER A 101 44.65 2.53 -23.21
CA SER A 101 43.41 2.40 -24.00
C SER A 101 42.47 1.31 -23.48
N LEU A 102 43.00 0.16 -23.10
CA LEU A 102 42.21 -0.94 -22.50
C LEU A 102 41.59 -0.53 -21.16
N ASN A 103 42.33 0.21 -20.32
CA ASN A 103 41.79 0.75 -19.07
C ASN A 103 40.65 1.74 -19.31
N ASP A 104 40.75 2.58 -20.33
CA ASP A 104 39.68 3.51 -20.71
C ASP A 104 38.42 2.78 -21.18
N VAL A 105 38.57 1.76 -22.02
CA VAL A 105 37.44 0.91 -22.46
C VAL A 105 36.81 0.18 -21.27
N LYS A 106 37.63 -0.41 -20.39
CA LYS A 106 37.16 -1.05 -19.14
C LYS A 106 36.37 -0.08 -18.27
N SER A 107 36.84 1.16 -18.13
CA SER A 107 36.15 2.21 -17.38
C SER A 107 34.78 2.55 -17.99
N SER A 108 34.72 2.68 -19.32
CA SER A 108 33.46 2.90 -20.05
C SER A 108 32.47 1.75 -19.87
N LEU A 109 32.92 0.50 -20.00
CA LEU A 109 32.10 -0.69 -19.79
C LEU A 109 31.55 -0.77 -18.35
N ASN A 110 32.36 -0.45 -17.34
CA ASN A 110 31.91 -0.40 -15.94
C ASN A 110 30.83 0.67 -15.71
N LYS A 111 30.93 1.84 -16.37
CA LYS A 111 29.88 2.88 -16.33
C LYS A 111 28.58 2.38 -16.95
N GLN A 112 28.66 1.71 -18.11
CA GLN A 112 27.50 1.12 -18.77
C GLN A 112 26.85 0.03 -17.91
N LYS A 113 27.64 -0.89 -17.35
CA LYS A 113 27.17 -1.91 -16.40
C LYS A 113 26.42 -1.30 -15.21
N THR A 114 26.96 -0.23 -14.64
CA THR A 114 26.34 0.48 -13.51
C THR A 114 24.99 1.07 -13.92
N ARG A 115 24.92 1.71 -15.10
CA ARG A 115 23.68 2.25 -15.65
C ARG A 115 22.63 1.17 -15.88
N LEU A 116 22.99 0.04 -16.50
CA LEU A 116 22.07 -1.08 -16.73
C LEU A 116 21.59 -1.70 -15.42
N SER A 117 22.49 -1.87 -14.44
CA SER A 117 22.14 -2.36 -13.11
C SER A 117 21.14 -1.44 -12.39
N SER A 118 21.28 -0.12 -12.56
CA SER A 118 20.33 0.86 -12.03
C SER A 118 18.95 0.75 -12.70
N ILE A 119 18.91 0.60 -14.03
CA ILE A 119 17.65 0.38 -14.76
C ILE A 119 16.98 -0.92 -14.31
N ARG A 120 17.74 -2.01 -14.22
CA ARG A 120 17.25 -3.30 -13.71
C ARG A 120 16.66 -3.17 -12.30
N SER A 121 17.35 -2.46 -11.41
CA SER A 121 16.86 -2.20 -10.04
C SER A 121 15.53 -1.42 -10.04
N ARG A 122 15.38 -0.42 -10.93
CA ARG A 122 14.14 0.33 -11.08
C ARG A 122 12.98 -0.51 -11.62
N ILE A 123 13.24 -1.48 -12.51
CA ILE A 123 12.20 -2.41 -12.98
C ILE A 123 11.83 -3.38 -11.85
N ASN A 124 12.82 -3.95 -11.15
CA ASN A 124 12.61 -4.86 -10.02
C ASN A 124 11.95 -4.19 -8.81
N SER A 125 12.04 -2.87 -8.66
CA SER A 125 11.29 -2.15 -7.63
C SER A 125 9.78 -2.10 -7.92
N GLY A 126 9.37 -2.49 -9.13
CA GLY A 126 7.98 -2.49 -9.58
C GLY A 126 7.44 -1.11 -9.90
N LYS A 127 8.32 -0.11 -10.02
CA LYS A 127 7.93 1.26 -10.33
C LYS A 127 7.44 1.35 -11.77
N ILE A 128 6.12 1.34 -11.96
CA ILE A 128 5.47 1.38 -13.26
C ILE A 128 4.33 2.40 -13.30
N ILE A 129 4.01 2.87 -14.50
CA ILE A 129 2.81 3.68 -14.77
C ILE A 129 1.76 2.72 -15.35
N LEU A 130 0.60 2.61 -14.69
CA LEU A 130 -0.53 1.88 -15.24
C LEU A 130 -1.30 2.80 -16.19
N SER A 131 -1.48 2.39 -17.45
CA SER A 131 -2.30 3.15 -18.39
C SER A 131 -3.77 3.15 -17.94
N SER A 132 -4.24 2.02 -17.42
CA SER A 132 -5.53 1.95 -16.72
C SER A 132 -5.63 0.72 -15.84
N LEU A 133 -6.37 0.85 -14.75
CA LEU A 133 -6.84 -0.25 -13.92
C LEU A 133 -8.37 -0.20 -13.87
N SER A 134 -9.04 -1.33 -14.12
CA SER A 134 -10.50 -1.46 -13.95
C SER A 134 -10.83 -2.83 -13.39
N GLY A 135 -12.04 -3.02 -12.89
CA GLY A 135 -12.46 -4.32 -12.37
C GLY A 135 -13.95 -4.57 -12.42
N THR A 136 -14.34 -5.83 -12.28
CA THR A 136 -15.74 -6.22 -12.17
C THR A 136 -16.31 -5.76 -10.84
N GLY A 137 -17.55 -5.24 -10.84
CA GLY A 137 -18.24 -4.85 -9.60
C GLY A 137 -18.21 -3.37 -9.25
N GLY A 138 -18.05 -2.48 -10.25
CA GLY A 138 -18.16 -1.02 -10.04
C GLY A 138 -16.84 -0.33 -9.73
N ILE A 139 -15.70 -1.00 -9.94
CA ILE A 139 -14.39 -0.37 -9.85
C ILE A 139 -14.20 0.45 -11.13
N ASP A 140 -14.50 1.75 -11.02
CA ASP A 140 -14.29 2.72 -12.09
C ASP A 140 -12.84 2.68 -12.59
N GLN A 141 -12.65 3.03 -13.85
CA GLN A 141 -11.33 3.04 -14.47
C GLN A 141 -10.41 4.04 -13.74
N ILE A 142 -9.45 3.52 -12.96
CA ILE A 142 -8.41 4.32 -12.34
C ILE A 142 -7.35 4.57 -13.41
N LEU A 143 -7.33 5.79 -13.93
CA LEU A 143 -6.24 6.29 -14.76
C LEU A 143 -5.11 6.72 -13.83
N SER A 144 -3.99 6.00 -13.87
CA SER A 144 -2.82 6.35 -13.07
C SER A 144 -1.90 7.23 -13.90
N ALA A 145 -1.90 8.54 -13.61
CA ALA A 145 -0.97 9.48 -14.25
C ALA A 145 0.47 9.35 -13.72
N ASP A 146 0.63 8.73 -12.54
CA ASP A 146 1.89 8.66 -11.82
C ASP A 146 2.41 7.23 -11.69
N SER A 147 3.74 7.10 -11.72
CA SER A 147 4.37 5.80 -11.49
C SER A 147 4.34 5.44 -10.02
N ALA A 148 3.89 4.24 -9.66
CA ALA A 148 3.96 3.71 -8.29
C ALA A 148 4.72 2.39 -8.27
N THR A 149 5.31 2.04 -7.12
CA THR A 149 5.96 0.73 -6.91
C THR A 149 4.97 -0.37 -6.57
N GLN A 150 3.79 0.03 -6.11
CA GLN A 150 2.69 -0.81 -5.64
C GLN A 150 1.38 -0.08 -5.96
N HIS A 151 0.36 -0.85 -6.30
CA HIS A 151 -0.97 -0.36 -6.66
C HIS A 151 -2.02 -1.08 -5.82
N GLN A 152 -2.97 -0.34 -5.27
CA GLN A 152 -4.07 -0.93 -4.50
C GLN A 152 -5.21 -1.32 -5.44
N PHE A 153 -5.62 -2.57 -5.35
CA PHE A 153 -6.65 -3.20 -6.16
C PHE A 153 -7.86 -3.39 -5.23
N PRO A 154 -8.87 -2.50 -5.28
CA PRO A 154 -10.02 -2.59 -4.39
C PRO A 154 -10.81 -3.87 -4.67
N ILE A 155 -11.20 -4.57 -3.62
CA ILE A 155 -11.98 -5.80 -3.68
C ILE A 155 -13.45 -5.46 -3.43
N ASN A 156 -14.33 -6.02 -4.25
CA ASN A 156 -15.76 -5.85 -4.10
C ASN A 156 -16.29 -6.52 -2.82
N SER A 157 -16.75 -5.72 -1.86
CA SER A 157 -17.33 -6.17 -0.59
C SER A 157 -18.68 -6.92 -0.74
N ASN A 158 -19.24 -6.99 -1.94
CA ASN A 158 -20.51 -7.66 -2.25
C ASN A 158 -20.35 -8.89 -3.16
N SER A 159 -19.12 -9.33 -3.46
CA SER A 159 -18.85 -10.51 -4.28
C SER A 159 -17.79 -11.38 -3.60
N THR A 160 -17.74 -12.68 -3.91
CA THR A 160 -16.67 -13.58 -3.46
C THR A 160 -15.57 -13.76 -4.52
N SER A 161 -15.65 -12.96 -5.59
CA SER A 161 -14.67 -12.95 -6.65
C SER A 161 -14.54 -11.56 -7.25
N VAL A 162 -13.36 -11.23 -7.77
CA VAL A 162 -13.14 -10.00 -8.53
C VAL A 162 -12.18 -10.28 -9.66
N ARG A 163 -12.46 -9.71 -10.83
CA ARG A 163 -11.58 -9.71 -11.99
C ARG A 163 -11.11 -8.30 -12.25
N PHE A 164 -9.80 -8.12 -12.36
CA PHE A 164 -9.15 -6.88 -12.73
C PHE A 164 -8.63 -6.95 -14.16
N PHE A 165 -8.70 -5.81 -14.82
CA PHE A 165 -8.15 -5.57 -16.15
C PHE A 165 -7.13 -4.44 -16.04
N THR A 166 -5.87 -4.76 -16.30
CA THR A 166 -4.74 -3.85 -16.18
C THR A 166 -4.17 -3.59 -17.57
N VAL A 167 -4.01 -2.32 -17.94
CA VAL A 167 -3.33 -1.95 -19.17
C VAL A 167 -1.96 -1.34 -18.84
N ILE A 168 -0.90 -1.97 -19.34
CA ILE A 168 0.49 -1.55 -19.13
C ILE A 168 1.15 -1.42 -20.50
N ASN A 169 1.59 -0.20 -20.85
CA ASN A 169 2.20 0.07 -22.17
C ASN A 169 1.36 -0.43 -23.36
N GLY A 170 0.03 -0.38 -23.24
CA GLY A 170 -0.91 -0.87 -24.26
C GLY A 170 -1.16 -2.39 -24.28
N ARG A 171 -0.43 -3.18 -23.48
CA ARG A 171 -0.75 -4.60 -23.22
C ARG A 171 -1.89 -4.67 -22.20
N LEU A 172 -2.95 -5.41 -22.52
CA LEU A 172 -4.07 -5.69 -21.62
C LEU A 172 -3.83 -7.04 -20.95
N ASP A 173 -3.76 -7.04 -19.62
CA ASP A 173 -3.69 -8.25 -18.81
C ASP A 173 -4.87 -8.34 -17.84
N THR A 174 -5.22 -9.57 -17.48
CA THR A 174 -6.32 -9.91 -16.58
C THR A 174 -5.80 -10.62 -15.34
N LEU A 175 -6.40 -10.33 -14.18
CA LEU A 175 -6.12 -10.99 -12.90
C LEU A 175 -7.41 -11.23 -12.12
N ASP A 176 -7.67 -12.49 -11.77
CA ASP A 176 -8.87 -12.91 -11.05
C ASP A 176 -8.52 -13.43 -9.66
N PHE A 177 -9.32 -13.00 -8.69
CA PHE A 177 -9.25 -13.46 -7.32
C PHE A 177 -10.56 -14.11 -6.89
N THR A 178 -10.44 -15.10 -6.03
CA THR A 178 -11.52 -15.62 -5.18
C THR A 178 -11.15 -15.43 -3.71
N TYR A 179 -12.14 -15.16 -2.87
CA TYR A 179 -11.95 -14.88 -1.45
C TYR A 179 -13.23 -15.11 -0.65
N ASN A 180 -13.05 -15.29 0.66
CA ASN A 180 -14.14 -15.32 1.63
C ASN A 180 -14.31 -13.94 2.26
N LEU A 181 -15.54 -13.45 2.31
CA LEU A 181 -15.86 -12.19 2.97
C LEU A 181 -16.37 -12.42 4.39
N SER A 182 -15.86 -11.64 5.33
CA SER A 182 -16.42 -11.45 6.66
C SER A 182 -16.54 -9.96 6.97
N ASN A 183 -17.47 -9.61 7.85
CA ASN A 183 -17.58 -8.26 8.39
C ASN A 183 -17.19 -8.29 9.86
N GLU A 184 -16.31 -7.39 10.27
CA GLU A 184 -15.84 -7.30 11.64
C GLU A 184 -15.97 -5.86 12.16
N PHE A 185 -16.33 -5.71 13.43
CA PHE A 185 -16.31 -4.42 14.10
C PHE A 185 -14.93 -4.19 14.72
N ILE A 186 -14.19 -3.25 14.17
CA ILE A 186 -12.86 -2.84 14.66
C ILE A 186 -12.93 -1.36 14.96
N GLU A 187 -12.59 -0.96 16.20
CA GLU A 187 -12.55 0.46 16.60
C GLU A 187 -13.88 1.22 16.34
N ASN A 188 -15.02 0.58 16.59
CA ASN A 188 -16.37 1.10 16.30
C ASN A 188 -16.70 1.31 14.81
N GLN A 189 -15.88 0.77 13.90
CA GLN A 189 -16.13 0.79 12.46
C GLN A 189 -16.43 -0.62 11.96
N LEU A 190 -17.43 -0.74 11.06
CA LEU A 190 -17.69 -1.98 10.34
C LEU A 190 -16.70 -2.11 9.19
N ARG A 191 -15.83 -3.12 9.24
CA ARG A 191 -14.82 -3.38 8.22
C ARG A 191 -15.13 -4.68 7.50
N ALA A 192 -15.13 -4.63 6.17
CA ALA A 192 -15.17 -5.82 5.34
C ALA A 192 -13.75 -6.39 5.19
N ILE A 193 -13.59 -7.67 5.48
CA ILE A 193 -12.33 -8.40 5.42
C ILE A 193 -12.46 -9.49 4.38
N ALA A 194 -11.58 -9.47 3.38
CA ALA A 194 -11.42 -10.57 2.45
C ALA A 194 -10.28 -11.48 2.96
N SER A 195 -10.59 -12.76 3.16
CA SER A 195 -9.70 -13.80 3.65
C SER A 195 -9.62 -14.97 2.67
N ASN A 196 -8.62 -15.83 2.82
CA ASN A 196 -8.32 -16.94 1.91
C ASN A 196 -8.25 -16.47 0.46
N LEU A 197 -7.51 -15.40 0.22
CA LEU A 197 -7.30 -14.91 -1.15
C LEU A 197 -6.58 -15.96 -1.98
N GLU A 198 -7.17 -16.28 -3.12
CA GLU A 198 -6.61 -17.21 -4.10
C GLU A 198 -6.63 -16.56 -5.49
N VAL A 199 -5.52 -16.73 -6.21
CA VAL A 199 -5.43 -16.31 -7.62
C VAL A 199 -6.03 -17.42 -8.47
N ASN A 200 -7.18 -17.15 -9.08
CA ASN A 200 -7.93 -18.14 -9.86
C ASN A 200 -7.52 -18.16 -11.34
N TYR A 201 -7.25 -16.99 -11.92
CA TYR A 201 -6.89 -16.84 -13.32
C TYR A 201 -6.01 -15.61 -13.55
N PHE A 202 -5.08 -15.68 -14.50
CA PHE A 202 -4.28 -14.55 -14.94
C PHE A 202 -3.79 -14.72 -16.39
N THR A 203 -3.52 -13.60 -17.07
CA THR A 203 -2.84 -13.58 -18.40
C THR A 203 -1.39 -13.10 -18.34
N PHE A 204 -0.96 -12.66 -17.16
CA PHE A 204 0.44 -12.38 -16.83
C PHE A 204 1.32 -13.61 -17.06
N ASP A 205 2.63 -13.42 -17.21
CA ASP A 205 3.56 -14.52 -17.42
C ASP A 205 3.66 -15.40 -16.16
N SER A 206 3.60 -14.77 -14.99
CA SER A 206 3.39 -15.44 -13.71
C SER A 206 2.86 -14.48 -12.65
N VAL A 207 2.25 -15.03 -11.61
CA VAL A 207 1.76 -14.27 -10.45
C VAL A 207 2.21 -14.95 -9.18
N LYS A 208 2.75 -14.17 -8.24
CA LYS A 208 3.15 -14.64 -6.91
C LYS A 208 2.37 -13.88 -5.86
N LEU A 209 1.53 -14.60 -5.11
CA LEU A 209 0.84 -14.09 -3.93
C LEU A 209 1.71 -14.35 -2.69
N VAL A 210 1.96 -13.33 -1.89
CA VAL A 210 2.65 -13.40 -0.61
C VAL A 210 1.70 -12.91 0.47
N CYS A 211 1.45 -13.76 1.46
CA CYS A 211 0.57 -13.48 2.58
C CYS A 211 1.42 -13.49 3.86
N GLY A 212 1.17 -12.54 4.78
CA GLY A 212 1.88 -12.47 6.07
C GLY A 212 1.58 -13.68 6.97
N ASP A 213 0.30 -14.08 7.00
CA ASP A 213 -0.23 -15.16 7.83
C ASP A 213 -0.89 -16.29 7.01
N SER A 214 -1.22 -17.39 7.69
CA SER A 214 -1.82 -18.59 7.07
C SER A 214 -3.20 -18.38 6.41
N THR A 215 -3.91 -17.30 6.74
CA THR A 215 -5.27 -17.03 6.28
C THR A 215 -5.36 -16.06 5.10
N CYS A 216 -4.23 -15.50 4.64
CA CYS A 216 -4.12 -14.54 3.54
C CYS A 216 -5.23 -13.47 3.50
N ILE A 217 -5.06 -12.41 4.28
CA ILE A 217 -5.99 -11.30 4.39
C ILE A 217 -5.66 -10.21 3.36
N SER A 218 -6.67 -9.66 2.67
CA SER A 218 -6.51 -8.73 1.54
C SER A 218 -5.58 -7.56 1.85
N ASN A 219 -5.79 -6.89 2.97
CA ASN A 219 -5.08 -5.64 3.31
C ASN A 219 -3.62 -5.87 3.74
N GLU A 220 -3.21 -7.14 3.85
CA GLU A 220 -1.84 -7.58 4.14
C GLU A 220 -1.25 -8.39 2.97
N ALA A 221 -2.07 -8.73 1.98
CA ALA A 221 -1.67 -9.52 0.84
C ALA A 221 -0.89 -8.64 -0.15
N GLU A 222 0.34 -9.06 -0.45
CA GLU A 222 1.15 -8.50 -1.51
C GLU A 222 1.21 -9.48 -2.68
N LEU A 223 0.85 -8.99 -3.87
CA LEU A 223 0.91 -9.76 -5.10
C LEU A 223 1.96 -9.17 -6.02
N THR A 224 2.80 -10.02 -6.61
CA THR A 224 3.72 -9.65 -7.67
C THR A 224 3.28 -10.29 -8.98
N ALA A 225 2.91 -9.47 -9.97
CA ALA A 225 2.58 -9.89 -11.32
C ALA A 225 3.77 -9.64 -12.25
N TYR A 226 4.23 -10.69 -12.93
CA TYR A 226 5.31 -10.65 -13.90
C TYR A 226 4.74 -10.62 -15.31
N PHE A 227 5.21 -9.71 -16.15
CA PHE A 227 4.68 -9.45 -17.50
C PHE A 227 5.78 -9.08 -18.51
#